data_AF-A0A3C1VF48-F1
#
_entry.id   AF-A0A3C1VF48-F1
#
_cell.length_a   1.000
_cell.length_b   1.000
_cell.length_c   1.000
_cell.angle_alpha   90.00
_cell.angle_beta   90.00
_cell.angle_gamma   90.00
#
_symmetry.space_group_name_H-M   'P 1'
#
loop_
_entity.id
_entity.type
_entity.pdbx_description
1 polymer ?
#
loop_
_entity_poly.entity_id
_entity_poly.type
_entity_poly.pdbx_seq_one_letter_code
_entity_poly.pdbx_strand_id
1 'polypeptide(L)'
;MEVLVDYDNLESAEPSLARAGLFTLFSQLVAVVGPRRNTVPERCRIRLYGGWYEKENITRKAERLIADIDRTFPMLMVWVKPTKENPDEKNKCLTQVEMAYSLEAHPGRHLFRTIRARSIDTRIECDTDYFDACQEKWCPMREVAEFLEKQKCPMDDCTVSQTDVLWKREQKLIDTMITSDLIFLASKGWPCIDLV
;
A
#
# COMPACT_ATOMS: atom_id res chain seq x y z
N MET A 1 -12.75 16.17 7.78
CA MET A 1 -12.96 15.06 6.84
C MET A 1 -11.87 14.04 7.11
N GLU A 2 -12.24 12.75 7.10
CA GLU A 2 -11.30 11.64 7.25
C GLU A 2 -11.23 10.84 5.96
N VAL A 3 -10.02 10.51 5.53
CA VAL A 3 -9.76 9.67 4.37
C VAL A 3 -8.86 8.53 4.82
N LEU A 4 -9.38 7.30 4.72
CA LEU A 4 -8.63 6.07 4.95
C LEU A 4 -8.10 5.60 3.61
N VAL A 5 -6.80 5.37 3.48
CA VAL A 5 -6.17 5.02 2.20
C VAL A 5 -5.41 3.72 2.33
N ASP A 6 -5.74 2.71 1.52
CA ASP A 6 -4.85 1.57 1.31
C ASP A 6 -3.71 1.98 0.36
N TYR A 7 -2.60 2.41 0.95
CA TYR A 7 -1.52 3.05 0.21
C TYR A 7 -0.76 2.09 -0.69
N ASP A 8 -0.57 0.84 -0.28
CA ASP A 8 0.13 -0.15 -1.10
C ASP A 8 -0.73 -0.56 -2.31
N ASN A 9 -2.05 -0.66 -2.14
CA ASN A 9 -2.97 -0.86 -3.26
C ASN A 9 -3.02 0.37 -4.18
N LEU A 10 -3.07 1.58 -3.63
CA LEU A 10 -3.07 2.82 -4.42
C LEU A 10 -1.78 2.98 -5.25
N GLU A 11 -0.62 2.71 -4.66
CA GLU A 11 0.66 2.76 -5.36
C GLU A 11 0.73 1.72 -6.49
N SER A 12 0.15 0.54 -6.28
CA SER A 12 0.11 -0.54 -7.27
C SER A 12 -0.86 -0.24 -8.41
N ALA A 13 -2.01 0.37 -8.11
CA ALA A 13 -3.02 0.73 -9.10
C ALA A 13 -2.62 1.97 -9.93
N GLU A 14 -2.02 2.98 -9.29
CA GLU A 14 -1.69 4.27 -9.90
C GLU A 14 -0.19 4.62 -9.76
N PRO A 15 0.73 3.82 -10.35
CA PRO A 15 2.17 3.96 -10.14
C PRO A 15 2.75 5.26 -10.72
N SER A 16 2.12 5.82 -11.77
CA SER A 16 2.51 7.13 -12.32
C SER A 16 2.26 8.25 -11.32
N LEU A 17 1.09 8.24 -10.67
CA LEU A 17 0.68 9.25 -9.71
C LEU A 17 1.48 9.16 -8.40
N ALA A 18 1.72 7.94 -7.91
CA ALA A 18 2.56 7.73 -6.74
C ALA A 18 3.99 8.26 -6.95
N ARG A 19 4.57 8.06 -8.15
CA ARG A 19 5.89 8.60 -8.53
C ARG A 19 5.92 10.12 -8.67
N ALA A 20 4.77 10.75 -8.95
CA ALA A 20 4.67 12.22 -9.01
C ALA A 20 4.72 12.89 -7.62
N GLY A 21 4.79 12.11 -6.55
CA GLY A 21 4.96 12.56 -5.17
C GLY A 21 3.64 12.75 -4.41
N LEU A 22 3.75 12.75 -3.08
CA LEU A 22 2.59 12.77 -2.17
C LEU A 22 1.70 14.02 -2.36
N PHE A 23 2.29 15.17 -2.68
CA PHE A 23 1.51 16.38 -2.95
C PHE A 23 0.55 16.16 -4.12
N THR A 24 1.07 15.68 -5.25
CA THR A 24 0.28 15.45 -6.47
C THR A 24 -0.80 14.39 -6.22
N LEU A 25 -0.41 13.28 -5.59
CA LEU A 25 -1.31 12.19 -5.22
C LEU A 25 -2.49 12.68 -4.36
N PHE A 26 -2.20 13.35 -3.25
CA PHE A 26 -3.25 13.78 -2.33
C PHE A 26 -3.99 15.04 -2.77
N SER A 27 -3.40 15.88 -3.63
CA SER A 27 -4.14 16.95 -4.31
C SER A 27 -5.24 16.38 -5.20
N GLN A 28 -4.93 15.34 -5.99
CA GLN A 28 -5.93 14.66 -6.81
C GLN A 28 -6.98 13.95 -5.96
N LEU A 29 -6.56 13.27 -4.89
CA LEU A 29 -7.48 12.64 -3.96
C LEU A 29 -8.47 13.66 -3.39
N VAL A 30 -7.98 14.76 -2.82
CA VAL A 30 -8.81 15.83 -2.24
C VAL A 30 -9.71 16.46 -3.31
N ALA A 31 -9.24 16.61 -4.54
CA ALA A 31 -10.06 17.09 -5.65
C ALA A 31 -11.21 16.15 -6.02
N VAL A 32 -11.09 14.84 -5.77
CA VAL A 32 -12.15 13.85 -6.01
C VAL A 32 -13.12 13.75 -4.84
N VAL A 33 -12.62 13.76 -3.60
CA VAL A 33 -13.46 13.56 -2.41
C VAL A 33 -14.09 14.86 -1.90
N GLY A 34 -13.40 15.99 -2.04
CA GLY A 34 -13.83 17.31 -1.57
C GLY A 34 -15.18 17.75 -2.16
N PRO A 35 -15.42 17.66 -3.48
CA PRO A 35 -16.70 18.05 -4.08
C PRO A 35 -17.92 17.27 -3.58
N ARG A 36 -17.73 16.05 -3.06
CA ARG A 36 -18.81 15.21 -2.49
C ARG A 36 -19.37 15.77 -1.18
N ARG A 37 -18.70 16.77 -0.60
CA ARG A 37 -19.06 17.31 0.72
C ARG A 37 -20.07 18.45 0.59
N ASN A 38 -21.11 18.42 1.43
CA ASN A 38 -22.10 19.49 1.48
C ASN A 38 -21.50 20.78 2.07
N THR A 39 -20.62 20.64 3.06
CA THR A 39 -19.87 21.73 3.70
C THR A 39 -18.38 21.60 3.40
N VAL A 40 -17.69 22.73 3.28
CA VAL A 40 -16.23 22.77 3.10
C VAL A 40 -15.55 22.40 4.41
N PRO A 41 -14.84 21.26 4.51
CA PRO A 41 -14.13 20.93 5.74
C PRO A 41 -12.92 21.85 5.92
N GLU A 42 -12.75 22.43 7.10
CA GLU A 42 -11.53 23.19 7.43
C GLU A 42 -10.27 22.30 7.43
N ARG A 43 -10.45 21.03 7.82
CA ARG A 43 -9.37 20.04 7.95
C ARG A 43 -9.68 18.73 7.24
N CYS A 44 -8.67 18.19 6.59
CA CYS A 44 -8.63 16.85 6.02
C CYS A 44 -7.52 16.06 6.71
N ARG A 45 -7.84 14.91 7.30
CA ARG A 45 -6.84 13.96 7.76
C ARG A 45 -6.87 12.75 6.83
N ILE A 46 -5.70 12.40 6.32
CA ILE A 46 -5.48 11.26 5.44
C ILE A 46 -4.62 10.26 6.21
N ARG A 47 -5.17 9.08 6.46
CA ARG A 47 -4.52 8.02 7.22
C ARG A 47 -4.14 6.89 6.28
N LEU A 48 -2.83 6.63 6.17
CA LEU A 48 -2.25 5.68 5.21
C LEU A 48 -2.04 4.31 5.84
N TYR A 49 -2.68 3.30 5.28
CA TYR A 49 -2.54 1.90 5.65
C TYR A 49 -1.64 1.18 4.65
N GLY A 50 -0.80 0.28 5.15
CA GLY A 50 0.15 -0.45 4.31
C GLY A 50 1.15 -1.26 5.12
N GLY A 51 2.09 -1.86 4.40
CA GLY A 51 3.12 -2.75 4.91
C GLY A 51 4.24 -2.01 5.65
N TRP A 52 3.94 -1.50 6.84
CA TRP A 52 4.85 -0.67 7.62
C TRP A 52 5.91 -1.42 8.42
N TYR A 53 5.60 -2.64 8.87
CA TYR A 53 6.45 -3.42 9.76
C TYR A 53 6.67 -4.84 9.27
N GLU A 54 7.93 -5.25 9.15
CA GLU A 54 8.33 -6.65 8.99
C GLU A 54 8.84 -7.15 10.35
N LYS A 55 8.11 -8.10 10.95
CA LYS A 55 8.26 -8.41 12.39
C LYS A 55 8.02 -7.13 13.20
N GLU A 56 9.01 -6.67 13.95
CA GLU A 56 8.97 -5.44 14.75
C GLU A 56 9.80 -4.31 14.14
N ASN A 57 10.40 -4.54 12.97
CA ASN A 57 11.24 -3.56 12.30
C ASN A 57 10.42 -2.78 11.28
N ILE A 58 10.61 -1.46 11.27
CA ILE A 58 10.03 -0.61 10.23
C ILE A 58 10.64 -0.97 8.86
N THR A 59 9.82 -0.93 7.82
CA THR A 59 10.31 -1.21 6.47
C THR A 59 10.98 0.03 5.86
N ARG A 60 11.94 -0.18 4.95
CA ARG A 60 12.56 0.92 4.19
C ARG A 60 11.54 1.76 3.43
N LYS A 61 10.44 1.16 2.98
CA LYS A 61 9.33 1.87 2.34
C LYS A 61 8.67 2.82 3.33
N ALA A 62 8.34 2.34 4.53
CA ALA A 62 7.77 3.15 5.59
C ALA A 62 8.70 4.28 6.04
N GLU A 63 10.00 4.02 6.23
CA GLU A 63 10.98 5.06 6.60
C GLU A 63 11.02 6.21 5.58
N ARG A 64 11.03 5.87 4.28
CA ARG A 64 10.98 6.88 3.21
C ARG A 64 9.66 7.65 3.22
N LEU A 65 8.55 6.94 3.39
CA LEU A 65 7.22 7.55 3.43
C LEU A 65 7.09 8.52 4.62
N ILE A 66 7.63 8.19 5.80
CA ILE A 66 7.69 9.12 6.94
C ILE A 66 8.41 10.40 6.53
N ALA A 67 9.62 10.29 5.98
CA ALA A 67 10.41 11.45 5.58
C ALA A 67 9.69 12.30 4.52
N ASP A 68 9.01 11.67 3.57
CA ASP A 68 8.23 12.36 2.55
C ASP A 68 6.99 13.06 3.11
N ILE A 69 6.29 12.43 4.07
CA ILE A 69 5.16 13.01 4.80
C ILE A 69 5.64 14.23 5.60
N ASP A 70 6.67 14.09 6.42
CA ASP A 70 7.20 15.17 7.28
C ASP A 70 7.69 16.36 6.46
N ARG A 71 8.25 16.11 5.27
CA ARG A 71 8.69 17.17 4.35
C ARG A 71 7.51 17.92 3.71
N THR A 72 6.39 17.25 3.49
CA THR A 72 5.30 17.75 2.63
C THR A 72 4.09 18.23 3.43
N PHE A 73 3.82 17.66 4.60
CA PHE A 73 2.61 17.90 5.37
C PHE A 73 2.91 18.47 6.76
N PRO A 74 1.99 19.27 7.33
CA PRO A 74 0.66 19.62 6.81
C PRO A 74 0.71 20.65 5.66
N MET A 75 -0.28 20.60 4.76
CA MET A 75 -0.36 21.52 3.61
C MET A 75 -1.80 21.93 3.29
N LEU A 76 -1.98 23.16 2.80
CA LEU A 76 -3.28 23.63 2.32
C LEU A 76 -3.57 23.03 0.93
N MET A 77 -4.57 22.15 0.85
CA MET A 77 -5.03 21.57 -0.41
C MET A 77 -6.24 22.33 -0.93
N VAL A 78 -6.35 22.46 -2.25
CA VAL A 78 -7.39 23.23 -2.93
C VAL A 78 -8.14 22.34 -3.91
N TRP A 79 -9.47 22.43 -3.92
CA TRP A 79 -10.31 21.81 -4.93
C TRP A 79 -11.38 22.80 -5.42
N VAL A 80 -11.96 22.50 -6.58
CA VAL A 80 -13.05 23.29 -7.14
C VAL A 80 -14.37 22.56 -6.92
N LYS A 81 -15.37 23.26 -6.39
CA LYS A 81 -16.75 22.76 -6.34
C LYS A 81 -17.62 23.74 -7.13
N PRO A 82 -17.82 23.51 -8.43
CA PRO A 82 -18.56 24.45 -9.26
C PRO A 82 -19.99 24.57 -8.77
N THR A 83 -20.43 25.80 -8.52
CA THR A 83 -21.85 26.12 -8.29
C THR A 83 -22.40 26.85 -9.51
N LYS A 84 -23.74 26.89 -9.67
CA LYS A 84 -24.36 27.65 -10.77
C LYS A 84 -24.01 29.14 -10.73
N GLU A 85 -23.71 29.65 -9.53
CA GLU A 85 -23.39 31.05 -9.26
C GLU A 85 -21.89 31.33 -9.36
N ASN A 86 -21.05 30.34 -9.03
CA ASN A 86 -19.60 30.46 -9.08
C ASN A 86 -18.96 29.17 -9.63
N PRO A 87 -18.71 29.10 -10.96
CA PRO A 87 -18.12 27.92 -11.58
C PRO A 87 -16.66 27.68 -11.15
N ASP A 88 -15.96 28.70 -10.66
CA ASP A 88 -14.56 28.65 -10.25
C ASP A 88 -14.37 28.71 -8.73
N GLU A 89 -15.39 28.33 -7.96
CA GLU A 89 -15.33 28.37 -6.49
C GLU A 89 -14.24 27.43 -5.95
N LYS A 90 -13.15 28.04 -5.47
CA LYS A 90 -12.01 27.35 -4.87
C LYS A 90 -12.24 27.15 -3.38
N ASN A 91 -12.29 25.88 -3.00
CA ASN A 91 -12.37 25.43 -1.63
C ASN A 91 -11.00 24.99 -1.14
N LYS A 92 -10.70 25.24 0.13
CA LYS A 92 -9.42 24.91 0.74
C LYS A 92 -9.60 24.17 2.05
N CYS A 93 -8.72 23.22 2.32
CA CYS A 93 -8.63 22.56 3.62
C CYS A 93 -7.17 22.36 4.03
N LEU A 94 -6.89 22.50 5.32
CA LEU A 94 -5.61 22.10 5.87
C LEU A 94 -5.56 20.58 5.90
N THR A 95 -4.68 19.99 5.10
CA THR A 95 -4.52 18.55 4.96
C THR A 95 -3.33 18.08 5.79
N GLN A 96 -3.59 17.09 6.64
CA GLN A 96 -2.57 16.36 7.39
C GLN A 96 -2.57 14.92 6.90
N VAL A 97 -1.38 14.36 6.73
CA VAL A 97 -1.19 12.95 6.35
C VAL A 97 -0.47 12.25 7.48
N GLU A 98 -0.89 11.05 7.82
CA GLU A 98 -0.23 10.21 8.80
C GLU A 98 -0.23 8.75 8.37
N MET A 99 0.72 7.98 8.90
CA MET A 99 0.74 6.53 8.72
C MET A 99 -0.05 5.83 9.83
N ALA A 100 -0.83 4.82 9.46
CA ALA A 100 -1.59 4.00 10.38
C ALA A 100 -0.69 2.96 11.06
N TYR A 101 -0.04 3.34 12.17
CA TYR A 101 0.72 2.40 13.01
C TYR A 101 -0.12 1.67 14.05
N SER A 102 -1.31 2.17 14.33
CA SER A 102 -2.23 1.71 15.36
C SER A 102 -3.67 1.89 14.89
N LEU A 103 -4.62 1.37 15.67
CA LEU A 103 -6.05 1.62 15.45
C LEU A 103 -6.44 2.97 16.06
N GLU A 104 -7.41 3.66 15.46
CA GLU A 104 -8.06 4.84 16.02
C GLU A 104 -8.64 4.58 17.41
N ALA A 105 -9.18 3.37 17.63
CA ALA A 105 -9.70 2.95 18.93
C ALA A 105 -8.62 2.78 20.01
N HIS A 106 -7.37 2.52 19.61
CA HIS A 106 -6.24 2.21 20.49
C HIS A 106 -4.94 2.84 19.98
N PRO A 107 -4.83 4.19 19.99
CA PRO A 107 -3.73 4.88 19.32
C PRO A 107 -2.36 4.57 19.91
N GLY A 108 -2.28 4.24 21.21
CA GLY A 108 -1.04 3.89 21.90
C GLY A 108 -0.55 2.45 21.68
N ARG A 109 -1.27 1.62 20.94
CA ARG A 109 -0.89 0.22 20.70
C ARG A 109 -0.47 0.02 19.24
N HIS A 110 0.84 -0.05 19.03
CA HIS A 110 1.39 -0.29 17.70
C HIS A 110 1.06 -1.70 17.20
N LEU A 111 0.63 -1.77 15.95
CA LEU A 111 0.40 -3.00 15.21
C LEU A 111 1.61 -3.28 14.34
N PHE A 112 2.42 -4.21 14.82
CA PHE A 112 3.57 -4.75 14.11
C PHE A 112 3.14 -5.86 13.14
N ARG A 113 4.09 -6.41 12.37
CA ARG A 113 3.87 -7.57 11.47
C ARG A 113 2.81 -7.31 10.38
N THR A 114 2.73 -6.09 9.88
CA THR A 114 1.88 -5.72 8.74
C THR A 114 2.44 -6.22 7.40
N ILE A 115 3.71 -6.63 7.36
CA ILE A 115 4.30 -7.47 6.31
C ILE A 115 4.76 -8.80 6.90
N ARG A 116 4.50 -9.89 6.17
CA ARG A 116 5.03 -11.22 6.46
C ARG A 116 5.73 -11.80 5.24
N ALA A 117 6.98 -12.23 5.41
CA ALA A 117 7.61 -13.17 4.51
C ALA A 117 7.03 -14.56 4.74
N ARG A 118 6.52 -15.19 3.68
CA ARG A 118 6.05 -16.57 3.69
C ARG A 118 6.86 -17.36 2.67
N SER A 119 7.33 -18.53 3.05
CA SER A 119 7.80 -19.52 2.07
C SER A 119 6.69 -19.76 1.06
N ILE A 120 7.06 -19.92 -0.20
CA ILE A 120 6.07 -20.27 -1.22
C ILE A 120 5.70 -21.74 -1.01
N ASP A 121 4.54 -21.99 -0.41
CA ASP A 121 3.96 -23.32 -0.17
C ASP A 121 3.07 -23.79 -1.34
N THR A 122 2.90 -22.94 -2.35
CA THR A 122 2.19 -23.23 -3.59
C THR A 122 3.17 -23.72 -4.66
N ARG A 123 2.78 -24.70 -5.48
CA ARG A 123 3.57 -25.14 -6.63
C ARG A 123 3.75 -23.97 -7.60
N ILE A 124 4.99 -23.51 -7.79
CA ILE A 124 5.34 -22.58 -8.86
C ILE A 124 5.58 -23.43 -10.09
N GLU A 125 4.75 -23.25 -11.10
CA GLU A 125 4.88 -23.97 -12.37
C GLU A 125 5.71 -23.14 -13.35
N CYS A 126 6.52 -23.84 -14.14
CA CYS A 126 7.33 -23.24 -15.18
C CYS A 126 6.78 -23.73 -16.53
N ASP A 127 6.44 -22.79 -17.41
CA ASP A 127 6.13 -23.13 -18.80
C ASP A 127 7.45 -23.43 -19.52
N THR A 128 7.69 -24.71 -19.77
CA THR A 128 8.95 -25.20 -20.35
C THR A 128 9.00 -25.04 -21.87
N ASP A 129 7.89 -24.72 -22.53
CA ASP A 129 7.81 -24.62 -24.00
C ASP A 129 8.76 -23.53 -24.53
N TYR A 130 9.04 -22.51 -23.73
CA TYR A 130 10.01 -21.46 -24.04
C TYR A 130 11.48 -21.92 -23.99
N PHE A 131 11.79 -23.02 -23.29
CA PHE A 131 13.16 -23.54 -23.16
C PHE A 131 13.54 -24.51 -24.27
N ASP A 132 12.56 -25.10 -24.95
CA ASP A 132 12.80 -25.99 -26.09
C ASP A 132 13.32 -25.24 -27.32
N ALA A 133 13.07 -23.93 -27.39
CA ALA A 133 13.68 -23.05 -28.39
C ALA A 133 15.19 -22.81 -28.15
N CYS A 134 15.71 -23.08 -26.95
CA CYS A 134 17.13 -22.94 -26.65
C CYS A 134 17.93 -24.15 -27.17
N GLN A 135 18.76 -23.92 -28.18
CA GLN A 135 19.60 -24.95 -28.82
C GLN A 135 20.95 -25.15 -28.11
N GLU A 136 21.24 -24.36 -27.07
CA GLU A 136 22.48 -24.49 -26.32
C GLU A 136 22.50 -25.80 -25.52
N LYS A 137 23.66 -26.47 -25.52
CA LYS A 137 23.85 -27.76 -24.83
C LYS A 137 23.60 -27.65 -23.33
N TRP A 138 23.85 -26.48 -22.75
CA TRP A 138 23.58 -26.17 -21.35
C TRP A 138 22.76 -24.88 -21.25
N CYS A 139 21.52 -25.01 -20.78
CA CYS A 139 20.59 -23.91 -20.58
C CYS A 139 20.29 -23.78 -19.07
N PRO A 140 20.74 -22.70 -18.39
CA PRO A 140 20.48 -22.49 -16.97
C PRO A 140 19.00 -22.52 -16.59
N MET A 141 18.12 -22.17 -17.53
CA MET A 141 16.68 -22.18 -17.29
C MET A 141 16.10 -23.58 -17.12
N ARG A 142 16.72 -24.62 -17.68
CA ARG A 142 16.32 -26.02 -17.44
C ARG A 142 16.57 -26.42 -15.99
N GLU A 143 17.68 -25.99 -15.41
CA GLU A 143 18.00 -26.21 -13.98
C GLU A 143 17.02 -25.47 -13.06
N VAL A 144 16.61 -24.26 -13.45
CA VAL A 144 15.58 -23.50 -12.73
C VAL A 144 14.24 -24.21 -12.80
N ALA A 145 13.82 -24.67 -13.99
CA ALA A 145 12.58 -25.43 -14.16
C ALA A 145 12.58 -26.71 -13.33
N GLU A 146 13.69 -27.45 -13.35
CA GLU A 146 13.88 -28.66 -12.55
C GLU A 146 13.85 -28.37 -11.04
N PHE A 147 14.47 -27.28 -10.59
CA PHE A 147 14.40 -26.83 -9.20
C PHE A 147 12.96 -26.47 -8.76
N LEU A 148 12.21 -25.77 -9.62
CA LEU A 148 10.82 -25.40 -9.35
C LEU A 148 9.90 -26.62 -9.34
N GLU A 149 10.13 -27.60 -10.23
CA GLU A 149 9.36 -28.84 -10.32
C GLU A 149 9.66 -29.79 -9.15
N LYS A 150 10.94 -30.05 -8.87
CA LYS A 150 11.38 -30.99 -7.82
C LYS A 150 11.38 -30.39 -6.43
N GLN A 151 11.20 -29.07 -6.30
CA GLN A 151 11.25 -28.29 -5.06
C GLN A 151 12.54 -28.43 -4.24
N LYS A 152 13.62 -28.90 -4.87
CA LYS A 152 14.94 -29.12 -4.28
C LYS A 152 16.03 -28.84 -5.31
N CYS A 153 17.23 -28.56 -4.84
CA CYS A 153 18.39 -28.42 -5.71
C CYS A 153 18.57 -29.67 -6.60
N PRO A 154 18.82 -29.51 -7.91
CA PRO A 154 19.14 -30.62 -8.80
C PRO A 154 20.46 -31.35 -8.46
N MET A 155 21.36 -30.71 -7.71
CA MET A 155 22.63 -31.29 -7.28
C MET A 155 22.45 -32.20 -6.06
N ASP A 156 22.92 -33.44 -6.14
CA ASP A 156 22.70 -34.48 -5.12
C ASP A 156 23.21 -34.11 -3.72
N ASP A 157 24.32 -33.35 -3.62
CA ASP A 157 24.93 -32.97 -2.34
C ASP A 157 24.34 -31.68 -1.74
N CYS A 158 23.34 -31.06 -2.38
CA CYS A 158 22.78 -29.79 -1.94
C CYS A 158 21.44 -29.98 -1.23
N THR A 159 21.38 -29.57 0.04
CA THR A 159 20.16 -29.69 0.88
C THR A 159 19.17 -28.52 0.70
N VAL A 160 19.48 -27.57 -0.18
CA VAL A 160 18.66 -26.37 -0.39
C VAL A 160 17.35 -26.75 -1.08
N SER A 161 16.24 -26.33 -0.47
CA SER A 161 14.88 -26.49 -1.01
C SER A 161 14.39 -25.20 -1.66
N GLN A 162 13.28 -25.31 -2.38
CA GLN A 162 12.55 -24.15 -2.90
C GLN A 162 12.20 -23.15 -1.80
N THR A 163 11.81 -23.62 -0.62
CA THR A 163 11.39 -22.75 0.49
C THR A 163 12.53 -21.97 1.15
N ASP A 164 13.77 -22.40 0.93
CA ASP A 164 14.97 -21.71 1.43
C ASP A 164 15.36 -20.52 0.52
N VAL A 165 14.95 -20.55 -0.75
CA VAL A 165 15.36 -19.58 -1.78
C VAL A 165 14.20 -18.69 -2.23
N LEU A 166 12.97 -19.22 -2.23
CA LEU A 166 11.79 -18.53 -2.72
C LEU A 166 10.84 -18.20 -1.57
N TRP A 167 10.62 -16.91 -1.38
CA TRP A 167 9.65 -16.37 -0.46
C TRP A 167 8.84 -15.29 -1.14
N LYS A 168 7.61 -15.11 -0.67
CA LYS A 168 6.76 -13.97 -1.03
C LYS A 168 6.57 -13.06 0.17
N ARG A 169 6.47 -11.77 -0.11
CA ARG A 169 6.03 -10.77 0.87
C ARG A 169 4.54 -10.60 0.73
N GLU A 170 3.82 -10.74 1.84
CA GLU A 170 2.38 -10.53 1.90
C GLU A 170 2.07 -9.45 2.94
N GLN A 171 1.16 -8.54 2.60
CA GLN A 171 0.55 -7.65 3.58
C GLN A 171 -0.39 -8.45 4.50
N LYS A 172 -0.44 -8.05 5.77
CA LYS A 172 -1.34 -8.61 6.78
C LYS A 172 -1.94 -7.48 7.61
N LEU A 173 -3.10 -7.75 8.18
CA LEU A 173 -3.84 -6.86 9.09
C LEU A 173 -4.44 -5.61 8.44
N ILE A 174 -4.00 -5.20 7.25
CA ILE A 174 -4.40 -3.94 6.58
C ILE A 174 -5.92 -3.81 6.45
N ASP A 175 -6.58 -4.78 5.80
CA ASP A 175 -8.04 -4.79 5.65
C ASP A 175 -8.77 -4.74 7.00
N THR A 176 -8.23 -5.46 7.98
CA THR A 176 -8.77 -5.51 9.34
C THR A 176 -8.61 -4.15 10.05
N MET A 177 -7.47 -3.49 9.89
CA MET A 177 -7.21 -2.17 10.45
C MET A 177 -8.13 -1.13 9.84
N ILE A 178 -8.21 -1.07 8.51
CA ILE A 178 -9.11 -0.16 7.78
C ILE A 178 -10.56 -0.37 8.23
N THR A 179 -11.03 -1.61 8.24
CA THR A 179 -12.42 -1.94 8.63
C THR A 179 -12.68 -1.57 10.10
N SER A 180 -11.73 -1.84 10.99
CA SER A 180 -11.85 -1.50 12.42
C SER A 180 -11.93 0.01 12.63
N ASP A 181 -11.08 0.77 11.95
CA ASP A 181 -11.05 2.23 12.06
C ASP A 181 -12.29 2.85 11.40
N LEU A 182 -12.76 2.30 10.27
CA LEU A 182 -14.02 2.72 9.64
C LEU A 182 -15.21 2.54 10.60
N ILE A 183 -15.35 1.36 11.22
CA ILE A 183 -16.40 1.07 12.21
C ILE A 183 -16.28 2.01 13.42
N PHE A 184 -15.06 2.19 13.93
CA PHE A 184 -14.82 3.05 15.07
C PHE A 184 -15.19 4.51 14.78
N LEU A 185 -14.70 5.08 13.68
CA LEU A 185 -14.99 6.45 13.27
C LEU A 185 -16.50 6.66 13.06
N ALA A 186 -17.18 5.71 12.40
CA ALA A 186 -18.62 5.73 12.24
C ALA A 186 -19.35 5.71 13.60
N SER A 187 -18.92 4.87 14.54
CA SER A 187 -19.50 4.78 15.88
C SER A 187 -19.34 6.07 16.71
N LYS A 188 -18.33 6.89 16.40
CA LYS A 188 -18.09 8.20 17.01
C LYS A 188 -18.87 9.33 16.34
N GLY A 189 -19.67 9.02 15.31
CA GLY A 189 -20.44 10.01 14.57
C GLY A 189 -19.59 10.92 13.69
N TRP A 190 -18.42 10.45 13.23
CA TRP A 190 -17.62 11.22 12.28
C TRP A 190 -18.44 11.47 11.00
N PRO A 191 -18.66 12.74 10.61
CA PRO A 191 -19.68 13.07 9.62
C PRO A 191 -19.27 12.75 8.17
N CYS A 192 -17.98 12.56 7.92
CA CYS A 192 -17.40 12.47 6.58
C CYS A 192 -16.17 11.57 6.61
N ILE A 193 -16.36 10.30 6.24
CA ILE A 193 -15.31 9.29 6.11
C ILE A 193 -15.30 8.82 4.65
N ASP A 194 -14.14 8.83 4.00
CA ASP A 194 -13.92 8.17 2.71
C ASP A 194 -12.93 7.01 2.88
N LEU A 195 -13.11 5.97 2.07
CA LEU A 195 -12.13 4.91 1.86
C LEU A 195 -11.67 4.97 0.41
N VAL A 196 -10.35 4.98 0.20
CA VAL A 196 -9.69 5.03 -1.11
C VAL A 196 -8.71 3.88 -1.24
#